data_AF-W7PYN7-F1
#
_entry.id   AF-W7PYN7-F1
#
_cell.length_a   1.000
_cell.length_b   1.000
_cell.length_c   1.000
_cell.angle_alpha   90.00
_cell.angle_beta   90.00
_cell.angle_gamma   90.00
#
_symmetry.space_group_name_H-M   'P 1'
#
loop_
_entity.id
_entity.type
_entity.pdbx_description
1 polymer ?
#
loop_
_entity_poly.entity_id
_entity_poly.type
_entity_poly.pdbx_seq_one_letter_code
_entity_poly.pdbx_strand_id
1 'polypeptide(L)'
;MSYGLAQRFSRKPEDFGKGSLEGIASAESGNSATAGSTFIPLFAFGIPGSATAALFGAAFILMGMTPGPSLLTDNTEIIYALFLTLIFANLVNLVLGKVLLPYYSRIAMIQPGFMIPGVFILAIVGTYAANNSVVDVWVLLFAGALGVTLRLMSFPLAPLVLGFIIGPGAERALRQSMIMGGGDWAVLIKSPIAIGFYVAAFALILLFTFALRAKK
;
A
#
# COMPACT_ATOMS: atom_id res chain seq x y z
N MET A 1 11.82 3.94 -8.61
CA MET A 1 11.85 4.42 -10.02
C MET A 1 12.44 5.81 -10.15
N SER A 2 12.06 6.77 -9.28
CA SER A 2 12.56 8.16 -9.34
C SER A 2 14.09 8.25 -9.37
N TYR A 3 14.80 7.55 -8.47
CA TYR A 3 16.26 7.55 -8.40
C TYR A 3 16.97 7.20 -9.73
N GLY A 4 16.58 6.10 -10.35
CA GLY A 4 17.18 5.67 -11.63
C GLY A 4 16.82 6.57 -12.81
N LEU A 5 15.65 7.22 -12.76
CA LEU A 5 15.28 8.22 -13.76
C LEU A 5 16.12 9.49 -13.60
N ALA A 6 16.26 9.99 -12.37
CA ALA A 6 17.11 11.13 -12.07
C ALA A 6 18.58 10.88 -12.46
N GLN A 7 19.11 9.68 -12.22
CA GLN A 7 20.47 9.32 -12.65
C GLN A 7 20.64 9.42 -14.17
N ARG A 8 19.65 8.97 -14.96
CA ARG A 8 19.72 9.01 -16.43
C ARG A 8 19.68 10.41 -17.01
N PHE A 9 19.00 11.34 -16.35
CA PHE A 9 18.85 12.73 -16.81
C PHE A 9 19.78 13.71 -16.10
N SER A 10 20.55 13.25 -15.12
CA SER A 10 21.49 14.09 -14.38
C SER A 10 22.67 14.51 -15.26
N ARG A 11 23.19 15.70 -15.01
CA ARG A 11 24.45 16.19 -15.59
C ARG A 11 25.68 15.57 -14.93
N LYS A 12 25.52 14.94 -13.75
CA LYS A 12 26.59 14.29 -12.96
C LYS A 12 26.17 12.89 -12.49
N PRO A 13 25.91 11.95 -13.41
CA PRO A 13 25.48 10.58 -13.06
C PRO A 13 26.48 9.82 -12.18
N GLU A 14 27.76 10.19 -12.20
CA GLU A 14 28.87 9.61 -11.44
C GLU A 14 28.82 9.87 -9.92
N ASP A 15 28.03 10.86 -9.48
CA ASP A 15 27.82 11.18 -8.06
C ASP A 15 26.74 10.30 -7.42
N PHE A 16 25.92 9.62 -8.23
CA PHE A 16 24.91 8.69 -7.75
C PHE A 16 25.59 7.47 -7.11
N GLY A 17 25.11 7.07 -5.93
CA GLY A 17 25.73 6.04 -5.07
C GLY A 17 26.79 6.56 -4.12
N LYS A 18 27.28 7.81 -4.30
CA LYS A 18 28.27 8.46 -3.42
C LYS A 18 27.70 9.58 -2.54
N GLY A 19 26.36 9.69 -2.50
CA GLY A 19 25.67 10.75 -1.75
C GLY A 19 25.23 11.96 -2.58
N SER A 20 25.01 11.79 -3.90
CA SER A 20 24.42 12.83 -4.76
C SER A 20 23.16 13.45 -4.15
N LEU A 21 23.16 14.78 -4.04
CA LEU A 21 22.00 15.55 -3.56
C LEU A 21 20.79 15.38 -4.48
N GLU A 22 21.00 15.31 -5.80
CA GLU A 22 19.93 15.05 -6.79
C GLU A 22 19.32 13.66 -6.59
N GLY A 23 20.17 12.66 -6.32
CA GLY A 23 19.74 11.30 -6.03
C GLY A 23 18.90 11.21 -4.75
N ILE A 24 19.35 11.86 -3.67
CA ILE A 24 18.64 11.91 -2.40
C ILE A 24 17.30 12.65 -2.57
N ALA A 25 17.31 13.85 -3.14
CA ALA A 25 16.11 14.65 -3.36
C ALA A 25 15.09 13.91 -4.24
N SER A 26 15.53 13.22 -5.29
CA SER A 26 14.65 12.43 -6.15
C SER A 26 14.06 11.20 -5.45
N ALA A 27 14.87 10.47 -4.68
CA ALA A 27 14.39 9.33 -3.91
C ALA A 27 13.36 9.77 -2.87
N GLU A 28 13.67 10.82 -2.11
CA GLU A 28 12.83 11.32 -1.03
C GLU A 28 11.54 11.96 -1.54
N SER A 29 11.62 12.73 -2.63
CA SER A 29 10.45 13.31 -3.30
C SER A 29 9.54 12.22 -3.87
N GLY A 30 10.14 11.19 -4.49
CA GLY A 30 9.39 10.05 -5.02
C GLY A 30 8.65 9.28 -3.93
N ASN A 31 9.30 9.04 -2.78
CA ASN A 31 8.68 8.40 -1.64
C ASN A 31 7.55 9.26 -1.05
N SER A 32 7.82 10.54 -0.80
CA SER A 32 6.86 11.48 -0.21
C SER A 32 5.61 11.68 -1.07
N ALA A 33 5.75 11.71 -2.40
CA ALA A 33 4.61 11.85 -3.31
C ALA A 33 3.60 10.69 -3.23
N THR A 34 4.02 9.51 -2.75
CA THR A 34 3.12 8.35 -2.62
C THR A 34 2.25 8.37 -1.37
N ALA A 35 2.65 9.11 -0.33
CA ALA A 35 2.00 9.09 0.97
C ALA A 35 0.54 9.59 0.92
N GLY A 36 0.28 10.67 0.17
CA GLY A 36 -1.09 11.18 -0.01
C GLY A 36 -1.86 10.45 -1.12
N SER A 37 -1.19 10.15 -2.23
CA SER A 37 -1.84 9.58 -3.42
C SER A 37 -2.37 8.16 -3.20
N THR A 38 -1.83 7.42 -2.22
CA THR A 38 -2.33 6.08 -1.89
C THR A 38 -3.78 6.06 -1.40
N PHE A 39 -4.34 7.19 -0.94
CA PHE A 39 -5.72 7.30 -0.47
C PHE A 39 -6.72 7.59 -1.59
N ILE A 40 -6.27 8.03 -2.77
CA ILE A 40 -7.14 8.31 -3.92
C ILE A 40 -8.00 7.09 -4.28
N PRO A 41 -7.44 5.87 -4.52
CA PRO A 41 -8.28 4.71 -4.84
C PRO A 41 -9.16 4.27 -3.66
N LEU A 42 -8.71 4.50 -2.42
CA LEU A 42 -9.49 4.18 -1.23
C LEU A 42 -10.76 5.04 -1.16
N PHE A 43 -10.65 6.34 -1.42
CA PHE A 43 -11.81 7.23 -1.40
C PHE A 43 -12.64 7.18 -2.68
N ALA A 44 -12.02 6.92 -3.83
CA ALA A 44 -12.75 6.82 -5.10
C ALA A 44 -13.55 5.51 -5.22
N PHE A 45 -13.00 4.40 -4.75
CA PHE A 45 -13.56 3.07 -4.99
C PHE A 45 -13.79 2.24 -3.74
N GLY A 46 -13.38 2.72 -2.56
CA GLY A 46 -13.35 1.89 -1.35
C GLY A 46 -12.24 0.83 -1.37
N ILE A 47 -11.33 0.89 -2.35
CA ILE A 47 -10.30 -0.13 -2.58
C ILE A 47 -8.94 0.46 -2.25
N PRO A 48 -8.22 -0.05 -1.23
CA PRO A 48 -6.90 0.46 -0.89
C PRO A 48 -5.89 0.19 -2.01
N GLY A 49 -5.03 1.19 -2.30
CA GLY A 49 -3.91 1.05 -3.24
C GLY A 49 -2.61 0.56 -2.61
N SER A 50 -2.56 0.45 -1.27
CA SER A 50 -1.38 0.01 -0.52
C SER A 50 -1.80 -0.57 0.83
N ALA A 51 -0.85 -1.23 1.51
CA ALA A 51 -1.07 -1.76 2.85
C ALA A 51 -1.38 -0.66 3.89
N THR A 52 -0.76 0.52 3.77
CA THR A 52 -1.04 1.64 4.69
C THR A 52 -2.45 2.18 4.48
N ALA A 53 -2.87 2.40 3.23
CA ALA A 53 -4.26 2.80 2.94
C ALA A 53 -5.27 1.76 3.43
N ALA A 54 -4.93 0.47 3.33
CA ALA A 54 -5.78 -0.62 3.79
C ALA A 54 -6.00 -0.60 5.31
N LEU A 55 -4.94 -0.27 6.08
CA LEU A 55 -5.04 -0.09 7.54
C LEU A 55 -6.00 1.06 7.90
N PHE A 56 -5.90 2.19 7.20
CA PHE A 56 -6.86 3.30 7.37
C PHE A 56 -8.28 2.90 6.96
N GLY A 57 -8.44 2.16 5.86
CA GLY A 57 -9.74 1.62 5.45
C GLY A 57 -10.38 0.74 6.53
N ALA A 58 -9.60 -0.15 7.15
CA ALA A 58 -10.04 -0.97 8.27
C ALA A 58 -10.42 -0.11 9.49
N ALA A 59 -9.62 0.91 9.82
CA ALA A 59 -9.92 1.84 10.90
C ALA A 59 -11.24 2.60 10.68
N PHE A 60 -11.49 3.11 9.46
CA PHE A 60 -12.76 3.75 9.13
C PHE A 60 -13.94 2.80 9.34
N ILE A 61 -13.84 1.55 8.88
CA ILE A 61 -14.88 0.53 9.08
C ILE A 61 -15.13 0.28 10.58
N LEU A 62 -14.07 0.19 11.39
CA LEU A 62 -14.19 0.04 12.85
C LEU A 62 -14.88 1.24 13.51
N MET A 63 -14.73 2.44 12.95
CA MET A 63 -15.42 3.65 13.39
C MET A 63 -16.83 3.80 12.78
N GLY A 64 -17.34 2.78 12.08
CA GLY A 64 -18.68 2.81 11.46
C GLY A 64 -18.75 3.56 10.13
N MET A 65 -17.61 3.92 9.54
CA MET A 65 -17.51 4.64 8.28
C MET A 65 -17.17 3.69 7.14
N THR A 66 -17.88 3.81 6.02
CA THR A 66 -17.60 2.99 4.83
C THR A 66 -16.66 3.75 3.88
N PRO A 67 -15.45 3.25 3.59
CA PRO A 67 -14.56 3.86 2.62
C PRO A 67 -15.18 3.88 1.21
N GLY A 68 -15.06 4.99 0.52
CA GLY A 68 -15.61 5.18 -0.82
C GLY A 68 -16.10 6.62 -1.03
N PRO A 69 -16.76 6.91 -2.16
CA PRO A 69 -17.18 8.27 -2.51
C PRO A 69 -18.10 8.91 -1.46
N SER A 70 -18.94 8.09 -0.82
CA SER A 70 -19.84 8.54 0.24
C SER A 70 -19.09 9.02 1.49
N LEU A 71 -17.86 8.55 1.75
CA LEU A 71 -17.06 9.05 2.85
C LEU A 71 -16.70 10.53 2.68
N LEU A 72 -16.52 10.97 1.42
CA LEU A 72 -16.22 12.36 1.07
C LEU A 72 -17.42 13.28 1.24
N THR A 73 -18.64 12.76 1.19
CA THR A 73 -19.88 13.54 1.38
C THR A 73 -20.36 13.48 2.83
N ASP A 74 -20.40 12.28 3.39
CA ASP A 74 -21.06 11.99 4.66
C ASP A 74 -20.16 12.31 5.86
N ASN A 75 -18.83 12.24 5.67
CA ASN A 75 -17.83 12.44 6.72
C ASN A 75 -16.80 13.50 6.30
N THR A 76 -17.30 14.58 5.71
CA THR A 76 -16.51 15.67 5.14
C THR A 76 -15.49 16.24 6.14
N GLU A 77 -15.89 16.42 7.40
CA GLU A 77 -15.00 16.92 8.47
C GLU A 77 -13.78 16.04 8.70
N ILE A 78 -13.97 14.72 8.75
CA ILE A 78 -12.90 13.73 8.98
C ILE A 78 -11.93 13.71 7.80
N ILE A 79 -12.46 13.83 6.58
CA ILE A 79 -11.64 13.88 5.37
C ILE A 79 -10.80 15.15 5.31
N TYR A 80 -11.38 16.32 5.62
CA TYR A 80 -10.60 17.55 5.70
C TYR A 80 -9.57 17.51 6.82
N ALA A 81 -9.93 16.98 7.99
CA ALA A 81 -9.00 16.77 9.10
C ALA A 81 -7.85 15.85 8.69
N LEU A 82 -8.12 14.77 7.96
CA LEU A 82 -7.10 13.86 7.43
C LEU A 82 -6.15 14.60 6.46
N PHE A 83 -6.68 15.35 5.49
CA PHE A 83 -5.84 16.09 4.53
C PHE A 83 -4.99 17.16 5.21
N LEU A 84 -5.58 17.93 6.13
CA LEU A 84 -4.84 18.90 6.94
C LEU A 84 -3.77 18.22 7.78
N THR A 85 -4.08 17.06 8.38
CA THR A 85 -3.13 16.26 9.15
C THR A 85 -2.01 15.74 8.26
N LEU A 86 -2.27 15.31 7.02
CA LEU A 86 -1.22 14.89 6.09
C LEU A 86 -0.28 16.04 5.72
N ILE A 87 -0.82 17.24 5.47
CA ILE A 87 0.00 18.44 5.22
C ILE A 87 0.86 18.76 6.46
N PHE A 88 0.24 18.78 7.64
CA PHE A 88 0.94 19.06 8.88
C PHE A 88 1.98 17.98 9.22
N ALA A 89 1.66 16.71 8.99
CA ALA A 89 2.57 15.59 9.19
C ALA A 89 3.82 15.71 8.32
N ASN A 90 3.73 16.25 7.10
CA ASN A 90 4.91 16.52 6.27
C ASN A 90 5.80 17.61 6.89
N LEU A 91 5.23 18.66 7.48
CA LEU A 91 5.99 19.68 8.20
C LEU A 91 6.68 19.10 9.44
N VAL A 92 5.94 18.29 10.22
CA VAL A 92 6.51 17.58 11.37
C VAL A 92 7.61 16.62 10.94
N ASN A 93 7.40 15.90 9.84
CA ASN A 93 8.39 14.97 9.28
C ASN A 93 9.68 15.69 8.85
N LEU A 94 9.59 16.92 8.32
CA LEU A 94 10.76 17.73 8.02
C LEU A 94 11.59 18.04 9.28
N VAL A 95 10.91 18.46 10.36
CA VAL A 95 11.57 18.79 11.63
C VAL A 95 12.17 17.54 12.28
N LEU A 96 11.36 16.48 12.43
CA LEU A 96 11.80 15.22 13.02
C LEU A 96 12.91 14.57 12.18
N GLY A 97 12.76 14.56 10.86
CA GLY A 97 13.75 14.03 9.93
C GLY A 97 15.10 14.72 10.12
N LYS A 98 15.12 16.06 10.23
CA LYS A 98 16.35 16.82 10.48
C LYS A 98 17.00 16.49 11.83
N VAL A 99 16.20 16.38 12.89
CA VAL A 99 16.69 16.08 14.25
C VAL A 99 17.18 14.64 14.37
N LEU A 100 16.48 13.70 13.74
CA LEU A 100 16.73 12.26 13.87
C LEU A 100 17.71 11.71 12.81
N LEU A 101 18.03 12.49 11.78
CA LEU A 101 18.98 12.12 10.71
C LEU A 101 20.29 11.48 11.22
N PRO A 102 21.01 12.02 12.22
CA PRO A 102 22.25 11.41 12.70
C PRO A 102 22.06 10.07 13.39
N TYR A 103 20.86 9.79 13.92
CA TYR A 103 20.53 8.49 14.52
C TYR A 103 20.12 7.49 13.43
N TYR A 104 19.28 7.90 12.49
CA TYR A 104 18.84 7.05 11.39
C TYR A 104 19.98 6.61 10.48
N SER A 105 20.95 7.50 10.21
CA SER A 105 22.12 7.14 9.41
C SER A 105 22.97 6.04 10.07
N ARG A 106 23.04 6.01 11.41
CA ARG A 106 23.71 4.93 12.16
C ARG A 106 22.93 3.64 12.13
N ILE A 107 21.60 3.70 12.29
CA ILE A 107 20.74 2.52 12.23
C ILE A 107 20.79 1.88 10.84
N ALA A 108 20.84 2.69 9.78
CA ALA A 108 20.94 2.20 8.41
C ALA A 108 22.25 1.44 8.11
N MET A 109 23.29 1.63 8.93
CA MET A 109 24.54 0.86 8.83
C MET A 109 24.53 -0.43 9.66
N ILE A 110 23.48 -0.69 10.44
CA ILE A 110 23.36 -1.95 11.19
C ILE A 110 23.17 -3.09 10.20
N GLN A 111 23.98 -4.13 10.35
CA GLN A 111 23.88 -5.31 9.49
C GLN A 111 22.48 -5.95 9.61
N PRO A 112 21.84 -6.35 8.50
CA PRO A 112 20.50 -6.93 8.50
C PRO A 112 20.31 -8.11 9.47
N GLY A 113 21.39 -8.85 9.75
CA GLY A 113 21.39 -9.96 10.72
C GLY A 113 20.97 -9.56 12.15
N PHE A 114 21.19 -8.31 12.56
CA PHE A 114 20.74 -7.80 13.85
C PHE A 114 19.38 -7.08 13.76
N MET A 115 19.12 -6.42 12.64
CA MET A 115 17.86 -5.71 12.44
C MET A 115 16.66 -6.67 12.39
N ILE A 116 16.80 -7.79 11.67
CA ILE A 116 15.69 -8.73 11.46
C ILE A 116 15.18 -9.32 12.79
N PRO A 117 16.04 -9.87 13.68
CA PRO A 117 15.59 -10.34 15.00
C PRO A 117 14.96 -9.24 15.85
N GLY A 118 15.51 -8.02 15.82
CA GLY A 118 14.97 -6.90 16.58
C GLY A 118 13.55 -6.53 16.14
N VAL A 119 13.33 -6.42 14.83
CA VAL A 119 11.98 -6.18 14.26
C VAL A 119 11.04 -7.33 14.59
N PHE A 120 11.53 -8.58 14.55
CA PHE A 120 10.72 -9.75 14.85
C PHE A 120 10.26 -9.79 16.32
N ILE A 121 11.15 -9.47 17.26
CA ILE A 121 10.80 -9.34 18.69
C ILE A 121 9.75 -8.24 18.88
N LEU A 122 9.95 -7.07 18.26
CA LEU A 122 8.99 -5.97 18.33
C LEU A 122 7.64 -6.35 17.73
N ALA A 123 7.61 -7.14 16.65
CA ALA A 123 6.39 -7.65 16.06
C ALA A 123 5.64 -8.59 17.01
N ILE A 124 6.35 -9.54 17.65
CA ILE A 124 5.76 -10.46 18.64
C ILE A 124 5.18 -9.67 19.82
N VAL A 125 5.98 -8.76 20.40
CA VAL A 125 5.56 -7.95 21.54
C VAL A 125 4.38 -7.05 21.16
N GLY A 126 4.43 -6.41 19.99
CA GLY A 126 3.35 -5.54 19.50
C GLY A 126 2.05 -6.29 19.26
N THR A 127 2.12 -7.47 18.63
CA THR A 127 0.95 -8.33 18.41
C THR A 127 0.34 -8.80 19.73
N TYR A 128 1.16 -9.23 20.68
CA TYR A 128 0.67 -9.61 22.00
C TYR A 128 0.05 -8.42 22.74
N ALA A 129 0.68 -7.24 22.70
CA ALA A 129 0.21 -6.05 23.39
C ALA A 129 -1.12 -5.51 22.85
N ALA A 130 -1.45 -5.76 21.57
CA ALA A 130 -2.68 -5.26 20.95
C ALA A 130 -3.94 -5.89 21.56
N ASN A 131 -3.94 -7.21 21.78
CA ASN A 131 -5.13 -7.95 22.23
C ASN A 131 -4.88 -8.83 23.48
N ASN A 132 -3.68 -8.81 24.07
CA ASN A 132 -3.25 -9.73 25.13
C ASN A 132 -3.49 -11.21 24.78
N SER A 133 -3.34 -11.57 23.51
CA SER A 133 -3.67 -12.89 22.97
C SER A 133 -2.42 -13.62 22.50
N VAL A 134 -2.16 -14.79 23.08
CA VAL A 134 -1.09 -15.71 22.62
C VAL A 134 -1.45 -16.33 21.27
N VAL A 135 -2.74 -16.46 20.97
CA VAL A 135 -3.21 -16.99 19.68
C VAL A 135 -2.79 -16.07 18.54
N ASP A 136 -2.85 -14.75 18.74
CA ASP A 136 -2.45 -13.76 17.74
C ASP A 136 -0.95 -13.86 17.43
N VAL A 137 -0.13 -14.20 18.43
CA VAL A 137 1.30 -14.48 18.24
C VAL A 137 1.51 -15.75 17.41
N TRP A 138 0.74 -16.81 17.64
CA TRP A 138 0.82 -18.01 16.80
C TRP A 138 0.42 -17.73 15.34
N VAL A 139 -0.62 -16.92 15.13
CA VAL A 139 -1.04 -16.46 13.81
C VAL A 139 0.08 -15.65 13.14
N LEU A 140 0.73 -14.74 13.88
CA LEU A 140 1.89 -13.98 13.40
C LEU A 140 3.03 -14.91 12.96
N LEU A 141 3.40 -15.90 13.79
CA LEU A 141 4.48 -16.83 13.48
C LEU A 141 4.17 -17.68 12.23
N PHE A 142 2.94 -18.20 12.14
CA PHE A 142 2.50 -18.96 10.98
C PHE A 142 2.47 -18.11 9.71
N ALA A 143 1.87 -16.92 9.76
CA ALA A 143 1.81 -15.99 8.63
C ALA A 143 3.21 -15.52 8.22
N GLY A 144 4.12 -15.30 9.17
CA GLY A 144 5.52 -14.98 8.92
C GLY A 144 6.25 -16.09 8.17
N ALA A 145 6.11 -17.34 8.64
CA ALA A 145 6.70 -18.51 7.98
C ALA A 145 6.12 -18.72 6.56
N LEU A 146 4.81 -18.54 6.40
CA LEU A 146 4.15 -18.58 5.09
C LEU A 146 4.69 -17.48 4.17
N GLY A 147 4.82 -16.26 4.67
CA GLY A 147 5.38 -15.12 3.93
C GLY A 147 6.81 -15.36 3.46
N VAL A 148 7.66 -15.97 4.30
CA VAL A 148 9.02 -16.37 3.90
C VAL A 148 8.97 -17.41 2.78
N THR A 149 8.12 -18.42 2.90
CA THR A 149 7.96 -19.47 1.89
C THR A 149 7.50 -18.89 0.54
N LEU A 150 6.49 -18.02 0.57
CA LEU A 150 5.99 -17.33 -0.61
C LEU A 150 7.05 -16.44 -1.26
N ARG A 151 7.87 -15.77 -0.45
CA ARG A 151 9.00 -14.97 -0.94
C ARG A 151 10.05 -15.83 -1.63
N LEU A 152 10.37 -17.00 -1.07
CA LEU A 152 11.30 -17.96 -1.68
C LEU A 152 10.79 -18.47 -3.04
N MET A 153 9.47 -18.62 -3.16
CA MET A 153 8.80 -18.94 -4.42
C MET A 153 8.64 -17.73 -5.38
N SER A 154 9.23 -16.58 -5.05
CA SER A 154 9.16 -15.33 -5.84
C SER A 154 7.75 -14.75 -6.00
N PHE A 155 6.82 -15.05 -5.08
CA PHE A 155 5.52 -14.38 -5.06
C PHE A 155 5.65 -12.92 -4.60
N PRO A 156 4.90 -12.00 -5.24
CA PRO A 156 4.86 -10.62 -4.80
C PRO A 156 3.99 -10.51 -3.55
N LEU A 157 4.62 -10.39 -2.37
CA LEU A 157 3.93 -10.33 -1.07
C LEU A 157 2.96 -9.15 -0.96
N ALA A 158 3.31 -7.98 -1.51
CA ALA A 158 2.48 -6.78 -1.39
C ALA A 158 1.08 -6.94 -2.04
N PRO A 159 0.95 -7.39 -3.30
CA PRO A 159 -0.34 -7.77 -3.89
C PRO A 159 -1.10 -8.84 -3.12
N LEU A 160 -0.40 -9.81 -2.51
CA LEU A 160 -1.04 -10.89 -1.75
C LEU A 160 -1.69 -10.37 -0.46
N VAL A 161 -0.97 -9.54 0.30
CA VAL A 161 -1.53 -8.86 1.49
C VAL A 161 -2.69 -7.96 1.09
N LEU A 162 -2.57 -7.24 -0.02
CA LEU A 162 -3.63 -6.37 -0.51
C LEU A 162 -4.88 -7.19 -0.90
N GLY A 163 -4.70 -8.31 -1.59
CA GLY A 163 -5.76 -9.25 -1.94
C GLY A 163 -6.44 -9.86 -0.71
N PHE A 164 -5.67 -10.18 0.34
CA PHE A 164 -6.23 -10.67 1.61
C PHE A 164 -7.14 -9.63 2.27
N ILE A 165 -6.76 -8.35 2.25
CA ILE A 165 -7.58 -7.28 2.84
C ILE A 165 -8.83 -6.98 2.00
N ILE A 166 -8.72 -7.00 0.67
CA ILE A 166 -9.84 -6.70 -0.24
C ILE A 166 -10.79 -7.89 -0.40
N GLY A 167 -10.29 -9.12 -0.27
CA GLY A 167 -11.02 -10.37 -0.53
C GLY A 167 -12.40 -10.44 0.12
N PRO A 168 -12.54 -10.19 1.44
CA PRO A 168 -13.85 -10.18 2.10
C PRO A 168 -14.84 -9.14 1.55
N GLY A 169 -14.34 -8.01 1.05
CA GLY A 169 -15.17 -7.01 0.37
C GLY A 169 -15.61 -7.49 -1.01
N ALA A 170 -14.68 -8.06 -1.78
CA ALA A 170 -14.96 -8.62 -3.10
C ALA A 170 -15.95 -9.79 -3.05
N GLU A 171 -15.81 -10.69 -2.07
CA GLU A 171 -16.73 -11.82 -1.89
C GLU A 171 -18.14 -11.33 -1.54
N ARG A 172 -18.27 -10.34 -0.65
CA ARG A 172 -19.56 -9.74 -0.33
C ARG A 172 -20.22 -9.10 -1.54
N ALA A 173 -19.46 -8.33 -2.33
CA ALA A 173 -19.95 -7.72 -3.56
C ALA A 173 -20.40 -8.77 -4.59
N LEU A 174 -19.60 -9.82 -4.80
CA LEU A 174 -19.94 -10.93 -5.69
C LEU A 174 -21.22 -11.64 -5.23
N ARG A 175 -21.32 -11.98 -3.95
CA ARG A 175 -22.50 -12.64 -3.37
C ARG A 175 -23.74 -11.76 -3.54
N GLN A 176 -23.63 -10.46 -3.27
CA GLN A 176 -24.73 -9.51 -3.47
C GLN A 176 -25.18 -9.46 -4.94
N SER A 177 -24.23 -9.37 -5.88
CA SER A 177 -24.55 -9.39 -7.31
C SER A 177 -25.24 -10.69 -7.73
N MET A 178 -24.77 -11.85 -7.25
CA MET A 178 -25.38 -13.15 -7.54
C MET A 178 -26.80 -13.27 -6.97
N ILE A 179 -27.05 -12.74 -5.77
CA ILE A 179 -28.39 -12.69 -5.18
C ILE A 179 -29.32 -11.81 -6.03
N MET A 180 -28.84 -10.62 -6.44
CA MET A 180 -29.60 -9.73 -7.33
C MET A 180 -29.89 -10.35 -8.70
N GLY A 181 -28.97 -11.18 -9.20
CA GLY A 181 -29.11 -11.93 -10.44
C GLY A 181 -29.93 -13.22 -10.32
N GLY A 182 -30.46 -13.55 -9.14
CA GLY A 182 -31.20 -14.80 -8.91
C GLY A 182 -30.35 -16.06 -9.06
N GLY A 183 -29.04 -15.97 -8.85
CA GLY A 183 -28.08 -17.06 -9.04
C GLY A 183 -27.54 -17.20 -10.47
N ASP A 184 -27.98 -16.36 -11.41
CA ASP A 184 -27.48 -16.34 -12.79
C ASP A 184 -26.17 -15.53 -12.89
N TRP A 185 -25.09 -16.20 -13.27
CA TRP A 185 -23.77 -15.59 -13.51
C TRP A 185 -23.78 -14.53 -14.61
N ALA A 186 -24.78 -14.55 -15.51
CA ALA A 186 -24.90 -13.53 -16.54
C ALA A 186 -25.13 -12.12 -15.96
N VAL A 187 -25.56 -11.99 -14.69
CA VAL A 187 -25.69 -10.69 -14.01
C VAL A 187 -24.40 -9.88 -14.01
N LEU A 188 -23.24 -10.55 -13.99
CA LEU A 188 -21.93 -9.89 -13.97
C LEU A 188 -21.62 -9.19 -15.30
N ILE A 189 -22.18 -9.66 -16.41
CA ILE A 189 -21.93 -9.13 -17.77
C ILE A 189 -23.13 -8.38 -18.36
N LYS A 190 -24.25 -8.26 -17.63
CA LYS A 190 -25.45 -7.53 -18.10
C LYS A 190 -25.32 -6.01 -17.97
N SER A 191 -24.48 -5.51 -17.06
CA SER A 191 -24.32 -4.07 -16.84
C SER A 191 -23.37 -3.43 -17.87
N PRO A 192 -23.79 -2.39 -18.60
CA PRO A 192 -22.91 -1.65 -19.53
C PRO A 192 -21.65 -1.11 -18.85
N ILE A 193 -21.77 -0.73 -17.58
CA ILE A 193 -20.64 -0.24 -16.77
C ILE A 193 -19.67 -1.37 -16.46
N ALA A 194 -20.17 -2.56 -16.10
CA ALA A 194 -19.32 -3.73 -15.84
C ALA A 194 -18.57 -4.17 -17.11
N ILE A 195 -19.25 -4.20 -18.25
CA ILE A 195 -18.63 -4.46 -19.56
C ILE A 195 -17.52 -3.43 -19.82
N GLY A 196 -17.78 -2.15 -19.59
CA GLY A 196 -16.78 -1.09 -19.72
C GLY A 196 -15.53 -1.34 -18.86
N PHE A 197 -15.71 -1.71 -17.59
CA PHE A 197 -14.60 -2.08 -16.71
C PHE A 197 -13.84 -3.33 -17.17
N TYR A 198 -14.54 -4.37 -17.65
CA TYR A 198 -13.88 -5.57 -18.19
C TYR A 198 -13.06 -5.27 -19.44
N VAL A 199 -13.61 -4.47 -20.37
CA VAL A 199 -12.89 -4.05 -21.58
C VAL A 199 -11.68 -3.21 -21.23
N ALA A 200 -11.82 -2.24 -20.32
CA ALA A 200 -10.71 -1.40 -19.85
C ALA A 200 -9.61 -2.23 -19.17
N ALA A 201 -9.99 -3.17 -18.30
CA ALA A 201 -9.05 -4.08 -17.65
C ALA A 201 -8.30 -4.95 -18.67
N PHE A 202 -9.02 -5.52 -19.64
CA PHE A 202 -8.41 -6.33 -20.70
C PHE A 202 -7.47 -5.50 -21.59
N ALA A 203 -7.87 -4.27 -21.95
CA ALA A 203 -7.05 -3.34 -22.72
C ALA A 203 -5.77 -2.96 -21.97
N LEU A 204 -5.85 -2.69 -20.66
CA LEU A 204 -4.70 -2.39 -19.80
C LEU A 204 -3.72 -3.57 -19.72
N ILE A 205 -4.23 -4.80 -19.56
CA ILE A 205 -3.40 -6.00 -19.54
C ILE A 205 -2.68 -6.19 -20.87
N LEU A 206 -3.39 -6.01 -21.99
CA LEU A 206 -2.79 -6.10 -23.32
C LEU A 206 -1.70 -5.03 -23.49
N LEU A 207 -2.00 -3.76 -23.19
CA LEU A 207 -1.03 -2.66 -23.23
C LEU A 207 0.22 -2.96 -22.41
N PHE A 208 0.05 -3.45 -21.19
CA PHE A 208 1.16 -3.82 -20.31
C PHE A 208 2.00 -4.96 -20.91
N THR A 209 1.34 -5.98 -21.46
CA THR A 209 2.02 -7.13 -22.09
C THR A 209 2.79 -6.73 -23.35
N PHE A 210 2.21 -5.86 -24.20
CA PHE A 210 2.88 -5.31 -25.38
C PHE A 210 4.06 -4.40 -25.00
N ALA A 211 3.90 -3.55 -23.98
CA ALA A 211 4.98 -2.67 -23.49
C ALA A 211 6.16 -3.45 -22.90
N LEU A 212 5.90 -4.59 -22.24
CA LEU A 212 6.95 -5.49 -21.75
C LEU A 212 7.68 -6.21 -22.89
N ARG A 213 6.97 -6.57 -23.97
CA ARG A 213 7.59 -7.17 -25.16
C ARG A 213 8.45 -6.19 -25.95
N ALA A 214 8.06 -4.91 -26.03
CA ALA A 214 8.81 -3.88 -26.73
C ALA A 214 10.12 -3.43 -26.02
N LYS A 215 10.34 -3.88 -24.77
CA LYS A 215 11.56 -3.61 -23.98
C LYS A 215 12.59 -4.74 -24.03
N LYS A 216 12.28 -5.87 -24.67
CA LYS A 216 13.25 -6.91 -25.02
C LYS A 216 13.78 -6.66 -26.42
#